data_AF-A0A2P5TIC7-F1
#
_entry.id   AF-A0A2P5TIC7-F1
#
_cell.length_a   1.000
_cell.length_b   1.000
_cell.length_c   1.000
_cell.angle_alpha   90.00
_cell.angle_beta   90.00
_cell.angle_gamma   90.00
#
_symmetry.space_group_name_H-M   'P 1'
#
loop_
_entity.id
_entity.type
_entity.pdbx_description
1 polymer ?
#
loop_
_entity_poly.entity_id
_entity_poly.type
_entity_poly.pdbx_seq_one_letter_code
_entity_poly.pdbx_strand_id
1 'polypeptide(L)'
;MNYLLHLVLSMVLVTHTASALEVEWTYKDWKVTSHDGQMISYSSHGDTVWGREFGFSKHKGDCDNDILLLSWSSANSDVAALKGSDLPMLFRVGDTRFGLNVPLVGTTPLTPNTLIMILTYIKANPALIDLLGKGQSIDVDVLYPDEFMHDSDIAGDSFSLSGFIAARLKAQEYCQKL
;
A
#
# COMPACT_ATOMS: atom_id res chain seq x y z
N MET A 1 33.57 -2.38 -65.21
CA MET A 1 34.54 -3.32 -64.63
C MET A 1 35.19 -2.64 -63.42
N ASN A 2 34.58 -2.78 -62.24
CA ASN A 2 35.24 -3.09 -60.97
C ASN A 2 34.20 -3.09 -59.85
N TYR A 3 34.11 -4.25 -59.21
CA TYR A 3 33.34 -4.56 -58.02
C TYR A 3 34.01 -3.92 -56.80
N LEU A 4 33.26 -3.51 -55.78
CA LEU A 4 33.21 -4.29 -54.53
C LEU A 4 32.15 -3.74 -53.57
N LEU A 5 31.26 -4.66 -53.23
CA LEU A 5 30.18 -4.62 -52.26
C LEU A 5 30.74 -5.16 -50.94
N HIS A 6 30.67 -4.43 -49.84
CA HIS A 6 30.66 -5.02 -48.49
C HIS A 6 29.84 -4.14 -47.54
N LEU A 7 28.56 -4.43 -47.42
CA LEU A 7 27.72 -3.91 -46.35
C LEU A 7 27.70 -4.97 -45.25
N VAL A 8 28.46 -4.72 -44.18
CA VAL A 8 28.50 -5.59 -43.00
C VAL A 8 27.24 -5.32 -42.19
N LEU A 9 26.24 -6.20 -42.32
CA LEU A 9 25.03 -6.17 -41.51
C LEU A 9 25.34 -6.78 -40.14
N SER A 10 25.73 -5.92 -39.19
CA SER A 10 25.86 -6.30 -37.78
C SER A 10 24.46 -6.47 -37.19
N MET A 11 24.00 -7.72 -37.10
CA MET A 11 22.75 -8.06 -36.42
C MET A 11 22.99 -8.01 -34.91
N VAL A 12 22.73 -6.86 -34.30
CA VAL A 12 22.75 -6.71 -32.84
C VAL A 12 21.57 -7.50 -32.27
N LEU A 13 21.87 -8.64 -31.64
CA LEU A 13 20.89 -9.43 -30.90
C LEU A 13 20.54 -8.65 -29.62
N VAL A 14 19.45 -7.90 -29.64
CA VAL A 14 18.94 -7.22 -28.44
C VAL A 14 18.28 -8.27 -27.55
N THR A 15 19.02 -8.76 -26.55
CA THR A 15 18.44 -9.56 -25.47
C THR A 15 17.53 -8.65 -24.65
N HIS A 16 16.22 -8.76 -24.89
CA HIS A 16 15.22 -8.12 -24.04
C HIS A 16 15.22 -8.85 -22.71
N THR A 17 15.89 -8.29 -21.70
CA THR A 17 15.59 -8.61 -20.32
C THR A 17 14.16 -8.13 -20.07
N ALA A 18 13.23 -9.07 -19.91
CA ALA A 18 11.89 -8.78 -19.46
C ALA A 18 12.00 -8.23 -18.03
N SER A 19 12.18 -6.91 -17.91
CA SER A 19 11.89 -6.23 -16.65
C SER A 19 10.41 -6.45 -16.40
N ALA A 20 10.06 -7.07 -15.27
CA ALA A 20 8.67 -7.17 -14.85
C ALA A 20 8.08 -5.77 -14.94
N LEU A 21 7.09 -5.56 -15.81
CA LEU A 21 6.51 -4.24 -16.01
C LEU A 21 5.98 -3.77 -14.65
N GLU A 22 6.55 -2.70 -14.11
CA GLU A 22 5.93 -1.96 -13.01
C GLU A 22 4.62 -1.41 -13.57
N VAL A 23 3.52 -2.00 -13.14
CA VAL A 23 2.19 -1.55 -13.52
C VAL A 23 1.74 -0.55 -12.48
N GLU A 24 1.58 0.70 -12.91
CA GLU A 24 0.96 1.77 -12.13
C GLU A 24 -0.35 2.19 -12.79
N TRP A 25 -1.43 2.23 -12.01
CA TRP A 25 -2.74 2.70 -12.46
C TRP A 25 -3.37 3.56 -11.38
N THR A 26 -3.99 4.67 -11.77
CA THR A 26 -4.61 5.60 -10.82
C THR A 26 -6.02 5.94 -11.28
N TYR A 27 -6.93 6.04 -10.33
CA TYR A 27 -8.28 6.54 -10.54
C TYR A 27 -8.79 7.24 -9.29
N LYS A 28 -9.15 8.51 -9.44
CA LYS A 28 -9.48 9.39 -8.31
C LYS A 28 -8.33 9.38 -7.30
N ASP A 29 -8.62 9.10 -6.03
CA ASP A 29 -7.65 9.18 -4.94
C ASP A 29 -6.92 7.85 -4.70
N TRP A 30 -7.12 6.86 -5.59
CA TRP A 30 -6.57 5.52 -5.45
C TRP A 30 -5.55 5.19 -6.54
N LYS A 31 -4.43 4.61 -6.13
CA LYS A 31 -3.41 4.02 -6.99
C LYS A 31 -3.39 2.50 -6.87
N VAL A 32 -2.93 1.82 -7.91
CA VAL A 32 -2.70 0.38 -7.98
C VAL A 32 -1.28 0.18 -8.49
N THR A 33 -0.47 -0.58 -7.77
CA THR A 33 0.97 -0.74 -8.03
C THR A 33 1.35 -2.22 -7.97
N SER A 34 2.17 -2.67 -8.92
CA SER A 34 2.80 -4.00 -8.89
C SER A 34 4.13 -3.96 -8.15
N HIS A 35 4.38 -4.97 -7.32
CA HIS A 35 5.61 -5.14 -6.55
C HIS A 35 6.24 -6.49 -6.90
N ASP A 36 7.40 -6.42 -7.58
CA ASP A 36 8.26 -7.57 -7.92
C ASP A 36 7.55 -8.74 -8.63
N GLY A 37 6.41 -8.46 -9.28
CA GLY A 37 5.56 -9.48 -9.92
C GLY A 37 4.95 -10.51 -8.95
N GLN A 38 4.98 -10.24 -7.65
CA GLN A 38 4.42 -11.14 -6.61
C GLN A 38 3.21 -10.56 -5.90
N MET A 39 3.11 -9.23 -5.84
CA MET A 39 2.07 -8.54 -5.11
C MET A 39 1.53 -7.38 -5.93
N ILE A 40 0.22 -7.16 -5.87
CA ILE A 40 -0.41 -5.91 -6.31
C ILE A 40 -0.92 -5.19 -5.06
N SER A 41 -0.53 -3.94 -4.84
CA SER A 41 -1.16 -3.09 -3.83
C SER A 41 -2.16 -2.14 -4.49
N TYR A 42 -3.17 -1.73 -3.73
CA TYR A 42 -4.01 -0.61 -4.09
C TYR A 42 -4.30 0.23 -2.85
N SER A 43 -4.00 1.52 -2.91
CA SER A 43 -4.02 2.42 -1.75
C SER A 43 -4.47 3.83 -2.10
N SER A 44 -4.93 4.55 -1.09
CA SER A 44 -5.12 5.99 -1.08
C SER A 44 -4.20 6.63 -0.04
N HIS A 45 -3.99 7.94 -0.14
CA HIS A 45 -3.16 8.70 0.80
C HIS A 45 -4.01 9.32 1.93
N GLY A 46 -3.35 9.71 3.02
CA GLY A 46 -3.97 10.45 4.11
C GLY A 46 -4.33 11.88 3.71
N ASP A 47 -5.40 12.42 4.29
CA ASP A 47 -5.85 13.80 4.13
C ASP A 47 -5.04 14.76 5.02
N THR A 48 -4.64 14.30 6.21
CA THR A 48 -3.86 15.08 7.18
C THR A 48 -2.37 14.96 6.91
N VAL A 49 -1.87 13.73 6.69
CA VAL A 49 -0.47 13.48 6.36
C VAL A 49 -0.41 12.68 5.06
N TRP A 50 -0.14 13.39 3.96
CA TRP A 50 -0.12 12.82 2.60
C TRP A 50 0.78 11.58 2.44
N GLY A 51 1.85 11.45 3.22
CA GLY A 51 2.75 10.29 3.15
C GLY A 51 2.19 9.02 3.81
N ARG A 52 1.05 9.11 4.52
CA ARG A 52 0.36 7.95 5.09
C ARG A 52 -0.49 7.29 4.02
N GLU A 53 -0.59 5.98 4.07
CA GLU A 53 -1.39 5.23 3.11
C GLU A 53 -2.33 4.26 3.81
N PHE A 54 -3.54 4.16 3.25
CA PHE A 54 -4.53 3.14 3.57
C PHE A 54 -4.85 2.36 2.30
N GLY A 55 -4.80 1.03 2.39
CA GLY A 55 -5.13 0.20 1.25
C GLY A 55 -5.06 -1.28 1.57
N PHE A 56 -4.91 -2.06 0.49
CA PHE A 56 -4.78 -3.50 0.57
C PHE A 56 -3.77 -4.00 -0.44
N SER A 57 -3.31 -5.22 -0.23
CA SER A 57 -2.53 -5.98 -1.19
C SER A 57 -3.22 -7.30 -1.55
N LYS A 58 -2.91 -7.76 -2.75
CA LYS A 58 -3.26 -9.08 -3.29
C LYS A 58 -1.97 -9.78 -3.69
N HIS A 59 -1.88 -11.07 -3.41
CA HIS A 59 -0.70 -11.87 -3.71
C HIS A 59 -0.96 -12.81 -4.89
N LYS A 60 0.08 -13.05 -5.69
CA LYS A 60 0.06 -14.05 -6.75
C LYS A 60 -0.38 -15.41 -6.19
N GLY A 61 -1.40 -16.00 -6.81
CA GLY A 61 -1.99 -17.27 -6.37
C GLY A 61 -3.07 -17.14 -5.29
N ASP A 62 -3.29 -15.95 -4.72
CA ASP A 62 -4.34 -15.66 -3.73
C ASP A 62 -5.02 -14.32 -4.00
N CYS A 63 -5.50 -14.13 -5.24
CA CYS A 63 -6.03 -12.85 -5.69
C CYS A 63 -7.35 -12.45 -5.04
N ASP A 64 -8.12 -13.41 -4.50
CA ASP A 64 -9.45 -13.13 -3.93
C ASP A 64 -9.37 -12.52 -2.54
N ASN A 65 -8.22 -12.62 -1.87
CA ASN A 65 -8.02 -12.10 -0.53
C ASN A 65 -7.41 -10.71 -0.57
N ASP A 66 -8.04 -9.79 0.16
CA ASP A 66 -7.53 -8.44 0.39
C ASP A 66 -6.79 -8.42 1.73
N ILE A 67 -5.48 -8.19 1.71
CA ILE A 67 -4.66 -8.08 2.92
C ILE A 67 -4.47 -6.60 3.22
N LEU A 68 -4.87 -6.14 4.40
CA LEU A 68 -4.74 -4.75 4.82
C LEU A 68 -3.28 -4.29 4.69
N LEU A 69 -3.07 -3.10 4.15
CA LEU A 69 -1.76 -2.46 4.03
C LEU A 69 -1.87 -1.01 4.48
N LEU A 70 -1.14 -0.68 5.54
CA LEU A 70 -1.04 0.66 6.09
C LEU A 70 0.42 1.11 6.09
N SER A 71 0.64 2.36 5.69
CA SER A 71 1.90 3.08 5.89
C SER A 71 1.63 4.26 6.81
N TRP A 72 2.33 4.33 7.95
CA TRP A 72 2.10 5.37 8.94
C TRP A 72 3.38 6.07 9.36
N SER A 73 3.46 7.38 9.14
CA SER A 73 4.60 8.16 9.60
C SER A 73 4.47 8.54 11.08
N SER A 74 5.60 8.46 11.79
CA SER A 74 5.75 8.88 13.19
C SER A 74 6.97 9.79 13.34
N ALA A 75 6.80 10.91 14.04
CA ALA A 75 7.90 11.79 14.46
C ALA A 75 8.63 11.27 15.71
N ASN A 76 8.02 10.31 16.41
CA ASN A 76 8.67 9.58 17.48
C ASN A 76 9.41 8.37 16.89
N SER A 77 10.74 8.39 16.89
CA SER A 77 11.56 7.26 16.42
C SER A 77 11.49 6.04 17.32
N ASP A 78 11.11 6.20 18.59
CA ASP A 78 11.10 5.13 19.58
C ASP A 78 10.00 4.09 19.28
N VAL A 79 9.01 4.44 18.46
CA VAL A 79 8.00 3.48 17.97
C VAL A 79 8.65 2.36 17.14
N ALA A 80 9.92 2.48 16.72
CA ALA A 80 10.68 1.37 16.16
C ALA A 80 10.79 0.17 17.13
N ALA A 81 10.77 0.42 18.45
CA ALA A 81 10.78 -0.62 19.47
C ALA A 81 9.49 -1.47 19.46
N LEU A 82 8.41 -0.97 18.86
CA LEU A 82 7.14 -1.69 18.72
C LEU A 82 7.15 -2.69 17.55
N LYS A 83 8.22 -2.77 16.75
CA LYS A 83 8.30 -3.70 15.63
C LYS A 83 8.10 -5.15 16.11
N GLY A 84 7.21 -5.87 15.44
CA GLY A 84 6.82 -7.23 15.78
C GLY A 84 5.68 -7.34 16.80
N SER A 85 5.19 -6.20 17.32
CA SER A 85 3.97 -6.13 18.13
C SER A 85 2.75 -5.83 17.27
N ASP A 86 1.56 -6.02 17.84
CA ASP A 86 0.31 -5.56 17.24
C ASP A 86 -0.05 -4.18 17.79
N LEU A 87 -0.29 -3.22 16.89
CA LEU A 87 -0.73 -1.88 17.26
C LEU A 87 -2.26 -1.82 17.28
N PRO A 88 -2.88 -1.45 18.42
CA PRO A 88 -4.31 -1.25 18.47
C PRO A 88 -4.67 0.01 17.67
N MET A 89 -5.62 -0.14 16.75
CA MET A 89 -6.09 0.93 15.88
C MET A 89 -7.62 0.97 15.87
N LEU A 90 -8.16 2.18 15.87
CA LEU A 90 -9.59 2.43 15.75
C LEU A 90 -9.90 2.90 14.33
N PHE A 91 -10.90 2.28 13.70
CA PHE A 91 -11.35 2.62 12.36
C PHE A 91 -12.79 3.13 12.41
N ARG A 92 -13.10 4.10 11.55
CA ARG A 92 -14.46 4.63 11.39
C ARG A 92 -14.82 4.79 9.91
N VAL A 93 -15.99 4.29 9.52
CA VAL A 93 -16.60 4.51 8.20
C VAL A 93 -18.04 4.93 8.41
N GLY A 94 -18.36 6.21 8.15
CA GLY A 94 -19.63 6.80 8.55
C GLY A 94 -19.87 6.64 10.06
N ASP A 95 -21.01 6.04 10.43
CA ASP A 95 -21.36 5.80 11.84
C ASP A 95 -20.77 4.49 12.41
N THR A 96 -20.15 3.65 11.57
CA THR A 96 -19.60 2.37 12.00
C THR A 96 -18.20 2.56 12.56
N ARG A 97 -17.94 2.03 13.75
CA ARG A 97 -16.63 2.03 14.41
C ARG A 97 -16.21 0.63 14.78
N PHE A 98 -14.94 0.30 14.60
CA PHE A 98 -14.38 -0.99 14.97
C PHE A 98 -12.88 -0.88 15.27
N GLY A 99 -12.38 -1.74 16.14
CA GLY A 99 -10.95 -1.81 16.47
C GLY A 99 -10.28 -3.01 15.81
N LEU A 100 -9.03 -2.85 15.37
CA LEU A 100 -8.16 -3.95 14.96
C LEU A 100 -6.82 -3.83 15.68
N ASN A 101 -6.24 -4.97 16.03
CA ASN A 101 -4.83 -5.04 16.41
C ASN A 101 -4.05 -5.38 15.14
N VAL A 102 -3.30 -4.41 14.61
CA VAL A 102 -2.63 -4.54 13.31
C VAL A 102 -1.12 -4.78 13.53
N PRO A 103 -0.56 -5.89 13.03
CA PRO A 103 0.87 -6.18 13.16
C PRO A 103 1.76 -5.08 12.57
N LEU A 104 2.68 -4.55 13.36
CA LEU A 104 3.76 -3.67 12.89
C LEU A 104 4.93 -4.52 12.40
N VAL A 105 5.01 -4.74 11.09
CA VAL A 105 5.96 -5.70 10.49
C VAL A 105 7.31 -5.07 10.17
N GLY A 106 7.35 -3.75 9.98
CA GLY A 106 8.54 -3.05 9.55
C GLY A 106 8.51 -1.58 9.89
N THR A 107 9.70 -1.02 10.02
CA THR A 107 9.93 0.42 10.19
C THR A 107 11.09 0.85 9.31
N THR A 108 10.94 1.97 8.62
CA THR A 108 11.98 2.54 7.76
C THR A 108 12.21 3.99 8.13
N PRO A 109 13.45 4.43 8.43
CA PRO A 109 13.75 5.83 8.63
C PRO A 109 13.45 6.64 7.36
N LEU A 110 12.69 7.72 7.50
CA LEU A 110 12.44 8.71 6.44
C LEU A 110 13.36 9.92 6.61
N THR A 111 13.53 10.37 7.86
CA THR A 111 14.47 11.43 8.27
C THR A 111 15.14 11.00 9.58
N PRO A 112 16.13 11.74 10.12
CA PRO A 112 16.71 11.42 11.43
C PRO A 112 15.68 11.32 12.57
N ASN A 113 14.56 12.05 12.47
CA ASN A 113 13.52 12.12 13.51
C ASN A 113 12.15 11.66 12.99
N THR A 114 12.11 10.88 11.91
CA THR A 114 10.84 10.41 11.35
C THR A 114 11.02 9.03 10.78
N LEU A 115 10.12 8.12 11.14
CA LEU A 115 10.06 6.80 10.54
C LEU A 115 8.71 6.56 9.88
N ILE A 116 8.69 5.60 8.98
CA ILE A 116 7.50 5.02 8.37
C ILE A 116 7.31 3.64 8.97
N MET A 117 6.13 3.40 9.54
CA MET A 117 5.66 2.11 10.01
C MET A 117 4.90 1.40 8.89
N ILE A 118 5.17 0.11 8.70
CA ILE A 118 4.40 -0.75 7.78
C ILE A 118 3.55 -1.67 8.65
N LEU A 119 2.23 -1.54 8.55
CA LEU A 119 1.27 -2.38 9.26
C LEU A 119 0.43 -3.19 8.27
N THR A 120 0.38 -4.51 8.43
CA THR A 120 -0.23 -5.41 7.44
C THR A 120 -0.58 -6.78 8.02
N TYR A 121 -0.85 -7.78 7.16
CA TYR A 121 -1.20 -9.17 7.47
C TYR A 121 -2.60 -9.44 8.03
N ILE A 122 -3.46 -8.42 8.10
CA ILE A 122 -4.87 -8.62 8.40
C ILE A 122 -5.63 -8.90 7.10
N LYS A 123 -6.16 -10.12 6.96
CA LYS A 123 -7.10 -10.44 5.88
C LYS A 123 -8.43 -9.73 6.13
N ALA A 124 -8.83 -8.88 5.19
CA ALA A 124 -10.10 -8.19 5.24
C ALA A 124 -11.26 -9.19 5.12
N ASN A 125 -12.22 -9.11 6.03
CA ASN A 125 -13.46 -9.86 5.88
C ASN A 125 -14.36 -9.19 4.80
N PRO A 126 -15.28 -9.94 4.17
CA PRO A 126 -16.16 -9.36 3.15
C PRO A 126 -17.03 -8.20 3.64
N ALA A 127 -17.45 -8.22 4.91
CA ALA A 127 -18.26 -7.14 5.49
C ALA A 127 -17.50 -5.80 5.57
N LEU A 128 -16.18 -5.85 5.82
CA LEU A 128 -15.31 -4.69 5.78
C LEU A 128 -15.20 -4.14 4.35
N ILE A 129 -14.96 -5.01 3.37
CA ILE A 129 -14.91 -4.59 1.96
C ILE A 129 -16.24 -3.95 1.52
N ASP A 130 -17.37 -4.54 1.90
CA ASP A 130 -18.70 -4.00 1.61
C ASP A 130 -18.95 -2.65 2.30
N LEU A 131 -18.47 -2.48 3.53
CA LEU A 131 -18.55 -1.22 4.27
C LEU A 131 -17.75 -0.12 3.56
N LEU A 132 -16.51 -0.41 3.18
CA LEU A 132 -15.63 0.52 2.46
C LEU A 132 -16.20 0.86 1.08
N GLY A 133 -16.82 -0.11 0.40
CA GLY A 133 -17.47 0.10 -0.90
C GLY A 133 -18.63 1.10 -0.90
N LYS A 134 -19.24 1.35 0.27
CA LYS A 134 -20.37 2.26 0.46
C LYS A 134 -19.99 3.56 1.17
N GLY A 135 -18.81 3.60 1.78
CA GLY A 135 -18.30 4.75 2.51
C GLY A 135 -17.77 5.86 1.60
N GLN A 136 -17.65 7.06 2.16
CA GLN A 136 -17.02 8.20 1.50
C GLN A 136 -15.55 8.35 1.90
N SER A 137 -15.26 8.13 3.19
CA SER A 137 -13.93 8.10 3.77
C SER A 137 -13.83 7.02 4.84
N ILE A 138 -12.60 6.68 5.21
CA ILE A 138 -12.28 5.93 6.41
C ILE A 138 -11.36 6.78 7.29
N ASP A 139 -11.72 6.95 8.56
CA ASP A 139 -10.82 7.52 9.56
C ASP A 139 -10.11 6.39 10.30
N VAL A 140 -8.84 6.61 10.61
CA VAL A 140 -7.98 5.64 11.29
C VAL A 140 -7.20 6.37 12.38
N ASP A 141 -7.30 5.88 13.62
CA ASP A 141 -6.53 6.35 14.77
C ASP A 141 -5.60 5.24 15.27
N VAL A 142 -4.32 5.55 15.44
CA VAL A 142 -3.36 4.69 16.16
C VAL A 142 -3.48 4.96 17.64
N LEU A 143 -3.74 3.92 18.42
CA LEU A 143 -3.80 4.00 19.87
C LEU A 143 -2.44 3.62 20.45
N TYR A 144 -1.50 4.57 20.48
CA TYR A 144 -0.18 4.32 21.03
C TYR A 144 -0.25 4.03 22.54
N PRO A 145 0.63 3.16 23.08
CA PRO A 145 0.82 3.07 24.53
C PRO A 145 1.25 4.43 25.10
N ASP A 146 0.87 4.73 26.35
CA ASP A 146 1.08 6.03 26.99
C ASP A 146 2.53 6.54 26.90
N GLU A 147 3.51 5.63 26.99
CA GLU A 147 4.94 5.93 26.90
C GLU A 147 5.39 6.45 25.51
N PHE A 148 4.60 6.23 24.45
CA PHE A 148 4.85 6.73 23.10
C PHE A 148 3.92 7.90 22.69
N MET A 149 2.93 8.24 23.53
CA MET A 149 1.91 9.25 23.22
C MET A 149 2.45 10.69 23.22
N HIS A 150 3.45 11.00 24.03
CA HIS A 150 3.92 12.39 24.23
C HIS A 150 4.61 13.01 23.02
N ASP A 151 5.10 12.19 22.08
CA ASP A 151 5.79 12.63 20.86
C ASP A 151 5.01 12.28 19.57
N SER A 152 3.78 11.78 19.71
CA SER A 152 2.92 11.35 18.61
C SER A 152 1.91 12.44 18.27
N ASP A 153 2.36 13.55 17.67
CA ASP A 153 1.54 14.75 17.42
C ASP A 153 0.27 14.50 16.58
N ILE A 154 0.26 13.47 15.73
CA ILE A 154 -0.87 13.15 14.86
C ILE A 154 -1.17 11.65 14.92
N ALA A 155 -2.04 11.25 15.84
CA ALA A 155 -2.46 9.86 16.02
C ALA A 155 -3.46 9.38 14.96
N GLY A 156 -4.21 10.30 14.33
CA GLY A 156 -5.29 9.98 13.39
C GLY A 156 -5.05 10.48 11.96
N ASP A 157 -5.72 9.87 10.99
CA ASP A 157 -5.83 10.37 9.62
C ASP A 157 -7.13 9.91 8.96
N SER A 158 -7.53 10.59 7.89
CA SER A 158 -8.68 10.25 7.03
C SER A 158 -8.18 9.87 5.65
N PHE A 159 -8.84 8.90 5.01
CA PHE A 159 -8.51 8.43 3.67
C PHE A 159 -9.77 8.41 2.81
N SER A 160 -9.66 8.94 1.60
CA SER A 160 -10.76 8.91 0.62
C SER A 160 -11.08 7.48 0.18
N LEU A 161 -12.37 7.12 0.16
CA LEU A 161 -12.86 5.88 -0.45
C LEU A 161 -13.34 6.11 -1.89
N SER A 162 -13.19 7.33 -2.42
CA SER A 162 -13.55 7.68 -3.78
C SER A 162 -12.60 7.00 -4.77
N GLY A 163 -13.05 5.90 -5.36
CA GLY A 163 -12.24 5.09 -6.29
C GLY A 163 -11.89 3.71 -5.76
N PHE A 164 -12.17 3.42 -4.48
CA PHE A 164 -11.85 2.14 -3.82
C PHE A 164 -12.30 0.91 -4.62
N ILE A 165 -13.57 0.83 -5.04
CA ILE A 165 -14.09 -0.32 -5.78
C ILE A 165 -13.40 -0.49 -7.14
N ALA A 166 -13.15 0.61 -7.85
CA ALA A 166 -12.47 0.56 -9.14
C ALA A 166 -11.02 0.09 -8.98
N ALA A 167 -10.31 0.59 -7.98
CA ALA A 167 -8.95 0.19 -7.65
C ALA A 167 -8.87 -1.28 -7.23
N ARG A 168 -9.80 -1.75 -6.39
CA ARG A 168 -9.88 -3.16 -6.01
C ARG A 168 -10.11 -4.09 -7.21
N LEU A 169 -11.04 -3.74 -8.10
CA LEU A 169 -11.30 -4.50 -9.33
C LEU A 169 -10.08 -4.51 -10.25
N LYS A 170 -9.37 -3.37 -10.37
CA LYS A 170 -8.16 -3.28 -11.16
C LYS A 170 -7.02 -4.10 -10.56
N ALA A 171 -6.86 -4.07 -9.24
CA ALA A 171 -5.89 -4.89 -8.54
C ALA A 171 -6.17 -6.39 -8.70
N GLN A 172 -7.44 -6.79 -8.70
CA GLN A 172 -7.85 -8.18 -9.01
C GLN A 172 -7.40 -8.57 -10.42
N GLU A 173 -7.70 -7.73 -11.42
CA GLU A 173 -7.33 -7.97 -12.82
C GLU A 173 -5.82 -8.14 -12.98
N TYR A 174 -5.02 -7.28 -12.33
CA TYR A 174 -3.56 -7.38 -12.39
C TYR A 174 -3.03 -8.60 -11.66
N CYS A 175 -3.55 -8.91 -10.47
CA CYS A 175 -3.13 -10.08 -9.70
C CYS A 175 -3.35 -11.38 -10.48
N GLN A 176 -4.48 -11.52 -11.19
CA GLN A 176 -4.79 -12.70 -11.99
C GLN A 176 -3.87 -12.89 -13.21
N LYS A 177 -3.10 -11.84 -13.57
CA LYS A 177 -2.14 -11.85 -14.67
C LYS A 177 -0.69 -12.02 -14.21
N LEU A 178 -0.43 -12.06 -12.90
CA LEU A 178 0.92 -12.25 -12.34
C LEU A 178 1.47 -13.67 -12.55
#